data_AF-A0A7W3NIS8-F1
#
_entry.id   AF-A0A7W3NIS8-F1
#
_cell.length_a   1.000
_cell.length_b   1.000
_cell.length_c   1.000
_cell.angle_alpha   90.00
_cell.angle_beta   90.00
_cell.angle_gamma   90.00
#
_symmetry.space_group_name_H-M   'P 1'
#
loop_
_entity.id
_entity.type
_entity.pdbx_description
1 polymer ?
#
loop_
_entity_poly.entity_id
_entity_poly.type
_entity_poly.pdbx_seq_one_letter_code
_entity_poly.pdbx_strand_id
1 'polypeptide(L)'
;MSAGWVAAAVRARALVGRCPGPAATREIARGPTLDDALRVLASTPYARSARTAVDLPGAQRAVAATVLWQLRVLAGWLPPGGARLLVPLAAGFEIANVVSRLTAPDGDAARAPEPYRLGALETAWRSLERHTGTPTELRAALVASPWGDPGGDTPWALVTGMRMAAARRTDTAVPDARRWARARAVLLLARERFVHGRSLPEPVRRDAARLLGPRAPDAASYEEFRDCLPSSARWVLAEVGEPGGLWRAEARWWRTVGAEGEALLRQGRDGPGVVVGAVAVLSVDAWRVRAALASAARGDRAREAFDALV
;
A
#
# COMPACT_ATOMS: atom_id res chain seq x y z
N MET A 1 -24.90 7.35 -16.54
CA MET A 1 -23.62 7.76 -15.91
C MET A 1 -23.63 9.27 -15.79
N SER A 2 -23.17 9.85 -14.68
CA SER A 2 -23.23 11.31 -14.47
C SER A 2 -22.02 12.01 -15.08
N ALA A 3 -22.19 13.27 -15.51
CA ALA A 3 -21.10 14.11 -16.02
C ALA A 3 -19.92 14.23 -15.04
N GLY A 4 -20.18 14.15 -13.73
CA GLY A 4 -19.15 14.16 -12.69
C GLY A 4 -18.19 12.98 -12.76
N TRP A 5 -18.69 11.77 -13.07
CA TRP A 5 -17.83 10.60 -13.23
C TRP A 5 -16.98 10.65 -14.51
N VAL A 6 -17.53 11.21 -15.59
CA VAL A 6 -16.78 11.43 -16.83
C VAL A 6 -15.64 12.42 -16.62
N ALA A 7 -15.92 13.57 -16.00
CA ALA A 7 -14.90 14.56 -15.68
C ALA A 7 -13.82 13.99 -14.74
N ALA A 8 -14.21 13.19 -13.75
CA ALA A 8 -13.27 12.50 -12.87
C ALA A 8 -12.37 11.51 -13.64
N ALA A 9 -12.93 10.72 -14.55
CA ALA A 9 -12.20 9.74 -15.36
C ALA A 9 -11.13 10.42 -16.25
N VAL A 10 -11.50 11.49 -16.96
CA VAL A 10 -10.56 12.27 -17.79
C VAL A 10 -9.40 12.81 -16.96
N ARG A 11 -9.71 13.40 -15.79
CA ARG A 11 -8.68 13.96 -14.90
C ARG A 11 -7.80 12.88 -14.27
N ALA A 12 -8.37 11.71 -13.96
CA ALA A 12 -7.63 10.57 -13.46
C ALA A 12 -6.62 10.04 -14.50
N ARG A 13 -7.03 9.92 -15.76
CA ARG A 13 -6.12 9.59 -16.88
C ARG A 13 -5.02 10.64 -17.05
N ALA A 14 -5.37 11.94 -16.95
CA ALA A 14 -4.39 13.02 -17.04
C ALA A 14 -3.36 12.98 -15.90
N LEU A 15 -3.75 12.62 -14.67
CA LEU A 15 -2.80 12.44 -13.57
C LEU A 15 -1.83 11.30 -13.84
N VAL A 16 -2.35 10.14 -14.26
CA VAL A 16 -1.56 8.94 -14.57
C VAL A 16 -0.63 9.16 -15.75
N GLY A 17 -1.07 9.88 -16.79
CA GLY A 17 -0.25 10.16 -17.97
C GLY A 17 1.02 10.96 -17.70
N ARG A 18 1.17 11.54 -16.50
CA ARG A 18 2.40 12.23 -16.07
C ARG A 18 3.36 11.33 -15.30
N CYS A 19 2.93 10.14 -14.89
CA CYS A 19 3.78 9.22 -14.14
C CYS A 19 5.02 8.83 -14.96
N PRO A 20 6.21 8.76 -14.34
CA PRO A 20 7.44 8.33 -15.01
C PRO A 20 7.30 6.97 -15.69
N GLY A 21 6.59 6.02 -15.06
CA GLY A 21 6.43 4.67 -15.59
C GLY A 21 7.74 3.88 -15.61
N PRO A 22 7.75 2.67 -16.20
CA PRO A 22 8.87 1.74 -16.09
C PRO A 22 10.20 2.28 -16.65
N ALA A 23 10.17 2.98 -17.79
CA ALA A 23 11.38 3.45 -18.47
C ALA A 23 12.12 4.52 -17.64
N ALA A 24 11.43 5.60 -17.25
CA ALA A 24 12.03 6.64 -16.42
C ALA A 24 12.40 6.12 -15.02
N THR A 25 11.68 5.12 -14.50
CA THR A 25 12.04 4.50 -13.22
C THR A 25 13.35 3.70 -13.31
N ARG A 26 13.64 3.07 -14.45
CA ARG A 26 14.96 2.45 -14.72
C ARG A 26 16.06 3.51 -14.84
N GLU A 27 15.79 4.67 -15.42
CA GLU A 27 16.75 5.78 -15.47
C GLU A 27 17.10 6.28 -14.06
N ILE A 28 16.10 6.41 -13.16
CA ILE A 28 16.33 6.76 -11.75
C ILE A 28 17.23 5.71 -11.07
N ALA A 29 16.98 4.41 -11.29
CA ALA A 29 17.78 3.32 -10.70
C ALA A 29 19.20 3.23 -11.27
N ARG A 30 19.43 3.77 -12.47
CA ARG A 30 20.75 3.87 -13.12
C ARG A 30 21.60 5.02 -12.60
N GLY A 31 21.09 5.87 -11.71
CA GLY A 31 21.92 6.81 -10.97
C GLY A 31 23.03 6.08 -10.21
N PRO A 32 24.31 6.50 -10.30
CA PRO A 32 25.38 5.89 -9.51
C PRO A 32 25.28 6.22 -8.02
N THR A 33 24.62 7.33 -7.68
CA THR A 33 24.33 7.75 -6.30
C THR A 33 22.86 8.12 -6.11
N LEU A 34 22.46 8.28 -4.84
CA LEU A 34 21.14 8.81 -4.50
C LEU A 34 20.92 10.22 -5.09
N ASP A 35 21.93 11.09 -5.05
CA ASP A 35 21.81 12.46 -5.56
C ASP A 35 21.56 12.48 -7.07
N ASP A 36 22.21 11.58 -7.82
CA ASP A 36 21.95 11.42 -9.26
C ASP A 36 20.50 10.98 -9.52
N ALA A 37 20.02 10.02 -8.74
CA ALA A 37 18.65 9.55 -8.82
C ALA A 37 17.65 10.65 -8.47
N LEU A 38 17.95 11.51 -7.48
CA LEU A 38 17.12 12.67 -7.13
C LEU A 38 17.11 13.73 -8.23
N ARG A 39 18.22 13.94 -8.96
CA ARG A 39 18.26 14.83 -10.12
C ARG A 39 17.36 14.34 -11.26
N VAL A 40 17.35 13.04 -11.54
CA VAL A 40 16.40 12.46 -12.51
C VAL A 40 14.96 12.56 -11.99
N LEU A 41 14.72 12.27 -10.70
CA LEU A 41 13.40 12.40 -10.10
C LEU A 41 12.84 13.83 -10.20
N ALA A 42 13.72 14.85 -10.20
CA ALA A 42 13.37 16.26 -10.31
C ALA A 42 12.69 16.65 -11.64
N SER A 43 12.83 15.85 -12.70
CA SER A 43 12.15 16.06 -13.99
C SER A 43 10.76 15.42 -14.07
N THR A 44 10.34 14.70 -13.03
CA THR A 44 9.07 13.96 -12.97
C THR A 44 8.04 14.70 -12.10
N PRO A 45 6.78 14.22 -11.98
CA PRO A 45 5.81 14.78 -11.02
C PRO A 45 6.27 14.74 -9.56
N TYR A 46 7.32 13.97 -9.25
CA TYR A 46 7.95 13.91 -7.93
C TYR A 46 8.99 15.00 -7.70
N ALA A 47 9.05 16.04 -8.55
CA ALA A 47 10.03 17.12 -8.44
C ALA A 47 10.09 17.79 -7.06
N ARG A 48 8.92 17.98 -6.42
CA ARG A 48 8.87 18.50 -5.05
C ARG A 48 9.55 17.53 -4.07
N SER A 49 9.30 16.24 -4.22
CA SER A 49 9.90 15.19 -3.39
C SER A 49 11.43 15.19 -3.50
N ALA A 50 11.95 15.36 -4.72
CA ALA A 50 13.39 15.46 -4.97
C ALA A 50 14.03 16.67 -4.25
N ARG A 51 13.37 17.84 -4.28
CA ARG A 51 13.88 19.07 -3.66
C ARG A 51 13.90 19.06 -2.13
N THR A 52 13.00 18.31 -1.50
CA THR A 52 12.87 18.27 -0.04
C THR A 52 13.56 17.08 0.61
N ALA A 53 14.11 16.16 -0.19
CA ALA A 53 14.78 14.97 0.30
C ALA A 53 16.19 15.29 0.78
N VAL A 54 16.51 14.89 2.01
CA VAL A 54 17.86 14.97 2.59
C VAL A 54 18.54 13.60 2.60
N ASP A 55 17.75 12.54 2.68
CA ASP A 55 18.19 11.14 2.75
C ASP A 55 17.20 10.20 2.01
N LEU A 56 17.56 8.92 1.88
CA LEU A 56 16.72 7.91 1.22
C LEU A 56 15.34 7.76 1.91
N PRO A 57 15.23 7.61 3.25
CA PRO A 57 13.93 7.55 3.92
C PRO A 57 13.06 8.78 3.64
N GLY A 58 13.63 9.99 3.71
CA GLY A 58 12.95 11.25 3.39
C GLY A 58 12.49 11.31 1.94
N ALA A 59 13.33 10.90 0.99
CA ALA A 59 12.96 10.81 -0.43
C ALA A 59 11.78 9.86 -0.67
N GLN A 60 11.87 8.65 -0.12
CA GLN A 60 10.80 7.65 -0.26
C GLN A 60 9.49 8.10 0.37
N ARG A 61 9.59 8.76 1.52
CA ARG A 61 8.45 9.36 2.21
C ARG A 61 7.83 10.49 1.38
N ALA A 62 8.64 11.35 0.79
CA ALA A 62 8.17 12.46 -0.01
C ALA A 62 7.52 11.98 -1.33
N VAL A 63 7.99 10.87 -1.93
CA VAL A 63 7.32 10.22 -3.06
C VAL A 63 5.92 9.72 -2.67
N ALA A 64 5.80 9.04 -1.52
CA ALA A 64 4.52 8.60 -1.00
C ALA A 64 3.58 9.78 -0.68
N ALA A 65 4.11 10.87 -0.11
CA ALA A 65 3.33 12.10 0.15
C ALA A 65 2.77 12.72 -1.13
N THR A 66 3.54 12.67 -2.24
CA THR A 66 3.06 13.12 -3.56
C THR A 66 1.88 12.28 -4.05
N VAL A 67 1.92 10.95 -3.89
CA VAL A 67 0.76 10.10 -4.20
C VAL A 67 -0.43 10.46 -3.35
N LEU A 68 -0.27 10.62 -2.03
CA LEU A 68 -1.40 11.02 -1.17
C LEU A 68 -2.01 12.35 -1.61
N TRP A 69 -1.19 13.32 -1.99
CA TRP A 69 -1.68 14.59 -2.54
C TRP A 69 -2.48 14.36 -3.83
N GLN A 70 -2.00 13.53 -4.76
CA GLN A 70 -2.74 13.18 -5.98
C GLN A 70 -4.07 12.48 -5.66
N LEU A 71 -4.11 11.58 -4.66
CA LEU A 71 -5.36 10.95 -4.21
C LEU A 71 -6.35 11.96 -3.63
N ARG A 72 -5.87 12.95 -2.87
CA ARG A 72 -6.73 14.02 -2.32
C ARG A 72 -7.26 14.93 -3.42
N VAL A 73 -6.45 15.24 -4.43
CA VAL A 73 -6.88 15.98 -5.62
C VAL A 73 -7.95 15.19 -6.37
N LEU A 74 -7.73 13.88 -6.60
CA LEU A 74 -8.74 12.99 -7.18
C LEU A 74 -10.04 13.02 -6.37
N ALA A 75 -9.96 12.87 -5.06
CA ALA A 75 -11.12 12.89 -4.17
C ALA A 75 -11.96 14.17 -4.33
N GLY A 76 -11.31 15.32 -4.49
CA GLY A 76 -11.96 16.60 -4.73
C GLY A 76 -12.60 16.75 -6.11
N TRP A 77 -12.26 15.89 -7.07
CA TRP A 77 -12.87 15.86 -8.40
C TRP A 77 -13.99 14.83 -8.55
N LEU A 78 -14.17 13.95 -7.56
CA LEU A 78 -15.23 12.94 -7.59
C LEU A 78 -16.60 13.58 -7.32
N PRO A 79 -17.70 13.02 -7.87
CA PRO A 79 -19.05 13.45 -7.51
C PRO A 79 -19.32 13.23 -6.02
N PRO A 80 -20.38 13.85 -5.45
CA PRO A 80 -20.73 13.72 -4.04
C PRO A 80 -20.75 12.26 -3.57
N GLY A 81 -20.05 11.98 -2.46
CA GLY A 81 -19.89 10.64 -1.91
C GLY A 81 -18.80 9.78 -2.57
N GLY A 82 -18.28 10.16 -3.74
CA GLY A 82 -17.28 9.40 -4.48
C GLY A 82 -15.95 9.23 -3.74
N ALA A 83 -15.56 10.20 -2.90
CA ALA A 83 -14.36 10.10 -2.07
C ALA A 83 -14.36 8.87 -1.14
N ARG A 84 -15.53 8.33 -0.76
CA ARG A 84 -15.64 7.12 0.07
C ARG A 84 -15.03 5.89 -0.60
N LEU A 85 -14.98 5.85 -1.93
CA LEU A 85 -14.30 4.81 -2.71
C LEU A 85 -12.79 4.79 -2.45
N LEU A 86 -12.20 5.97 -2.21
CA LEU A 86 -10.75 6.14 -2.07
C LEU A 86 -10.24 5.87 -0.65
N VAL A 87 -11.10 6.01 0.37
CA VAL A 87 -10.74 5.79 1.78
C VAL A 87 -10.06 4.43 2.03
N PRO A 88 -10.63 3.28 1.64
CA PRO A 88 -9.96 1.99 1.83
C PRO A 88 -8.65 1.86 1.02
N LEU A 89 -8.56 2.52 -0.14
CA LEU A 89 -7.35 2.50 -0.98
C LEU A 89 -6.22 3.38 -0.40
N ALA A 90 -6.55 4.39 0.39
CA ALA A 90 -5.61 5.27 1.08
C ALA A 90 -5.18 4.74 2.46
N ALA A 91 -5.72 3.61 2.92
CA ALA A 91 -5.49 3.02 4.24
C ALA A 91 -4.00 2.86 4.60
N GLY A 92 -3.13 2.62 3.61
CA GLY A 92 -1.69 2.48 3.81
C GLY A 92 -1.01 3.72 4.41
N PHE A 93 -1.53 4.93 4.16
CA PHE A 93 -0.96 6.16 4.71
C PHE A 93 -1.25 6.31 6.21
N GLU A 94 -2.45 5.96 6.65
CA GLU A 94 -2.81 5.98 8.06
C GLU A 94 -2.10 4.86 8.84
N ILE A 95 -1.95 3.68 8.24
CA ILE A 95 -1.09 2.61 8.79
C ILE A 95 0.35 3.11 8.93
N ALA A 96 0.89 3.82 7.93
CA ALA A 96 2.25 4.35 8.00
C ALA A 96 2.40 5.38 9.13
N ASN A 97 1.40 6.24 9.36
CA ASN A 97 1.42 7.15 10.50
C ASN A 97 1.47 6.40 11.83
N VAL A 98 0.67 5.35 11.99
CA VAL A 98 0.68 4.51 13.19
C VAL A 98 2.03 3.81 13.36
N VAL A 99 2.59 3.24 12.30
CA VAL A 99 3.92 2.61 12.33
C VAL A 99 4.98 3.61 12.81
N SER A 100 5.01 4.82 12.23
CA SER A 100 5.97 5.85 12.62
C SER A 100 5.89 6.23 14.10
N ARG A 101 4.67 6.25 14.67
CA ARG A 101 4.48 6.49 16.11
C ARG A 101 4.96 5.32 16.97
N LEU A 102 4.68 4.09 16.55
CA LEU A 102 5.10 2.88 17.27
C LEU A 102 6.61 2.64 17.26
N THR A 103 7.33 3.19 16.27
CA THR A 103 8.79 3.06 16.16
C THR A 103 9.56 4.21 16.81
N ALA A 104 8.88 5.27 17.23
CA ALA A 104 9.53 6.38 17.93
C ALA A 104 9.97 5.87 19.33
N PRO A 105 11.25 6.03 19.72
CA PRO A 105 11.70 5.70 21.07
C PRO A 105 10.85 6.44 22.11
N ASP A 106 10.59 5.79 23.26
CA ASP A 106 9.81 6.38 24.35
C ASP A 106 10.32 7.79 24.68
N GLY A 107 9.48 8.79 24.43
CA GLY A 107 9.76 10.20 24.72
C GLY A 107 10.28 11.07 23.56
N ASP A 108 10.72 10.50 22.42
CA ASP A 108 11.21 11.29 21.28
C ASP A 108 10.21 11.34 20.11
N ALA A 109 8.95 11.68 20.44
CA ALA A 109 7.90 11.92 19.44
C ALA A 109 8.29 13.03 18.43
N ALA A 110 9.23 13.91 18.80
CA ALA A 110 9.78 14.95 17.95
C ALA A 110 10.63 14.41 16.78
N ARG A 111 11.20 13.20 16.91
CA ARG A 111 11.98 12.55 15.85
C ARG A 111 11.15 11.73 14.88
N ALA A 112 9.88 11.46 15.21
CA ALA A 112 8.97 10.81 14.27
C ALA A 112 8.69 11.74 13.09
N PRO A 113 8.64 11.22 11.85
CA PRO A 113 8.32 12.05 10.71
C PRO A 113 6.90 12.61 10.85
N GLU A 114 6.68 13.87 10.43
CA GLU A 114 5.36 14.52 10.46
C GLU A 114 4.30 13.58 9.86
N PRO A 115 3.16 13.31 10.50
CA PRO A 115 2.16 12.41 9.95
C PRO A 115 1.68 12.81 8.55
N TYR A 116 1.38 11.83 7.70
CA TYR A 116 0.65 12.07 6.47
C TYR A 116 -0.72 12.68 6.79
N ARG A 117 -1.07 13.78 6.12
CA ARG A 117 -2.36 14.47 6.28
C ARG A 117 -3.36 13.93 5.26
N LEU A 118 -4.18 12.95 5.65
CA LEU A 118 -5.12 12.27 4.74
C LEU A 118 -6.34 13.14 4.37
N GLY A 119 -6.81 14.02 5.25
CA GLY A 119 -7.99 14.85 5.00
C GLY A 119 -9.25 13.99 4.85
N ALA A 120 -10.04 14.20 3.79
CA ALA A 120 -11.25 13.41 3.54
C ALA A 120 -11.01 11.92 3.25
N LEU A 121 -9.74 11.49 3.13
CA LEU A 121 -9.35 10.10 2.90
C LEU A 121 -9.01 9.35 4.19
N GLU A 122 -9.08 10.01 5.35
CA GLU A 122 -8.81 9.35 6.62
C GLU A 122 -9.91 8.35 6.99
N THR A 123 -9.51 7.27 7.65
CA THR A 123 -10.43 6.34 8.30
C THR A 123 -10.74 6.83 9.70
N ALA A 124 -9.71 7.10 10.50
CA ALA A 124 -9.85 7.55 11.87
C ALA A 124 -8.67 8.42 12.35
N TRP A 125 -7.80 8.89 11.43
CA TRP A 125 -6.51 9.49 11.80
C TRP A 125 -6.64 10.60 12.83
N ARG A 126 -7.55 11.57 12.68
CA ARG A 126 -7.76 12.65 13.67
C ARG A 126 -8.12 12.14 15.06
N SER A 127 -8.79 11.00 15.16
CA SER A 127 -9.05 10.37 16.45
C SER A 127 -7.78 9.73 16.98
N LEU A 128 -7.11 8.90 16.18
CA LEU A 128 -5.90 8.18 16.57
C LEU A 128 -4.74 9.11 16.93
N GLU A 129 -4.60 10.24 16.25
CA GLU A 129 -3.57 11.25 16.49
C GLU A 129 -3.67 11.85 17.90
N ARG A 130 -4.90 12.12 18.37
CA ARG A 130 -5.18 12.64 19.71
C ARG A 130 -4.84 11.66 20.83
N HIS A 131 -4.73 10.38 20.53
CA HIS A 131 -4.26 9.40 21.51
C HIS A 131 -2.74 9.52 21.57
N THR A 132 -2.26 10.13 22.66
CA THR A 132 -0.86 10.37 22.96
C THR A 132 -0.41 9.35 23.99
N GLY A 133 -0.28 8.09 23.59
CA GLY A 133 0.20 7.12 24.55
C GLY A 133 0.33 5.70 24.04
N THR A 134 0.50 4.85 25.04
CA THR A 134 1.00 3.48 24.96
C THR A 134 0.28 2.64 23.89
N PRO A 135 0.88 1.52 23.45
CA PRO A 135 0.24 0.64 22.48
C PRO A 135 -1.17 0.15 22.89
N THR A 136 -1.46 0.08 24.19
CA THR A 136 -2.79 -0.26 24.74
C THR A 136 -3.84 0.83 24.47
N GLU A 137 -3.50 2.11 24.66
CA GLU A 137 -4.40 3.23 24.35
C GLU A 137 -4.69 3.31 22.85
N LEU A 138 -3.66 3.08 22.02
CA LEU A 138 -3.83 3.00 20.57
C LEU A 138 -4.76 1.84 20.18
N ARG A 139 -4.66 0.67 20.84
CA ARG A 139 -5.61 -0.43 20.63
C ARG A 139 -7.04 0.01 20.94
N ALA A 140 -7.28 0.65 22.09
CA ALA A 140 -8.60 1.12 22.48
C ALA A 140 -9.19 2.10 21.45
N ALA A 141 -8.35 3.02 20.95
CA ALA A 141 -8.73 3.97 19.89
C ALA A 141 -9.09 3.26 18.57
N LEU A 142 -8.34 2.22 18.19
CA LEU A 142 -8.63 1.41 17.00
C LEU A 142 -9.95 0.66 17.13
N VAL A 143 -10.19 0.03 18.30
CA VAL A 143 -11.45 -0.69 18.62
C VAL A 143 -12.66 0.24 18.46
N ALA A 144 -12.55 1.49 18.92
CA ALA A 144 -13.61 2.49 18.83
C ALA A 144 -13.76 3.13 17.43
N SER A 145 -13.00 2.67 16.44
CA SER A 145 -12.95 3.25 15.09
C SER A 145 -13.35 2.23 14.01
N PRO A 146 -13.55 2.67 12.75
CA PRO A 146 -13.80 1.74 11.64
C PRO A 146 -12.65 0.75 11.34
N TRP A 147 -11.47 0.90 11.97
CA TRP A 147 -10.41 -0.11 11.93
C TRP A 147 -10.79 -1.39 12.67
N GLY A 148 -11.51 -1.28 13.79
CA GLY A 148 -11.88 -2.40 14.65
C GLY A 148 -10.72 -2.89 15.54
N ASP A 149 -10.94 -4.02 16.22
CA ASP A 149 -9.96 -4.59 17.14
C ASP A 149 -8.81 -5.30 16.39
N PRO A 150 -7.55 -4.89 16.57
CA PRO A 150 -6.39 -5.62 16.04
C PRO A 150 -6.09 -6.92 16.80
N GLY A 151 -6.67 -7.13 17.99
CA GLY A 151 -6.57 -8.36 18.79
C GLY A 151 -5.41 -8.43 19.78
N GLY A 152 -4.58 -7.40 19.84
CA GLY A 152 -3.47 -7.28 20.78
C GLY A 152 -2.89 -5.87 20.75
N ASP A 153 -2.14 -5.50 21.79
CA ASP A 153 -1.54 -4.18 21.93
C ASP A 153 -0.04 -4.15 21.59
N THR A 154 0.59 -5.28 21.26
CA THR A 154 1.97 -5.22 20.74
C THR A 154 2.05 -4.46 19.39
N PRO A 155 3.14 -3.73 19.10
CA PRO A 155 3.28 -2.99 17.84
C PRO A 155 3.02 -3.83 16.58
N TRP A 156 3.47 -5.09 16.56
CA TRP A 156 3.25 -5.98 15.43
C TRP A 156 1.76 -6.39 15.32
N ALA A 157 1.07 -6.65 16.43
CA ALA A 157 -0.33 -7.05 16.42
C ALA A 157 -1.22 -5.90 15.93
N LEU A 158 -0.96 -4.68 16.42
CA LEU A 158 -1.61 -3.45 15.96
C LEU A 158 -1.48 -3.28 14.45
N VAL A 159 -0.25 -3.31 13.93
CA VAL A 159 0.03 -3.08 12.50
C VAL A 159 -0.53 -4.21 11.63
N THR A 160 -0.44 -5.47 12.08
CA THR A 160 -0.98 -6.62 11.37
C THR A 160 -2.51 -6.55 11.30
N GLY A 161 -3.16 -6.22 12.42
CA GLY A 161 -4.60 -6.03 12.50
C GLY A 161 -5.08 -4.92 11.55
N MET A 162 -4.42 -3.76 11.56
CA MET A 162 -4.76 -2.69 10.62
C MET A 162 -4.56 -3.09 9.16
N ARG A 163 -3.48 -3.82 8.83
CA ARG A 163 -3.24 -4.29 7.45
C ARG A 163 -4.29 -5.30 6.99
N MET A 164 -4.73 -6.20 7.87
CA MET A 164 -5.80 -7.15 7.56
C MET A 164 -7.15 -6.44 7.43
N ALA A 165 -7.46 -5.51 8.33
CA ALA A 165 -8.66 -4.67 8.24
C ALA A 165 -8.69 -3.84 6.95
N ALA A 166 -7.54 -3.30 6.49
CA ALA A 166 -7.44 -2.61 5.21
C ALA A 166 -7.75 -3.53 4.03
N ALA A 167 -7.23 -4.77 4.04
CA ALA A 167 -7.55 -5.76 3.02
C ALA A 167 -9.05 -6.10 3.02
N ARG A 168 -9.64 -6.39 4.19
CA ARG A 168 -11.08 -6.65 4.32
C ARG A 168 -11.94 -5.50 3.82
N ARG A 169 -11.64 -4.27 4.24
CA ARG A 169 -12.38 -3.08 3.83
C ARG A 169 -12.29 -2.84 2.33
N THR A 170 -11.12 -3.08 1.73
CA THR A 170 -10.95 -2.98 0.28
C THR A 170 -11.76 -4.04 -0.46
N ASP A 171 -11.73 -5.30 0.00
CA ASP A 171 -12.53 -6.39 -0.58
C ASP A 171 -14.04 -6.09 -0.53
N THR A 172 -14.52 -5.54 0.58
CA THR A 172 -15.94 -5.19 0.73
C THR A 172 -16.33 -3.98 -0.13
N ALA A 173 -15.56 -2.88 -0.04
CA ALA A 173 -15.98 -1.58 -0.55
C ALA A 173 -15.55 -1.28 -2.00
N VAL A 174 -14.56 -2.01 -2.54
CA VAL A 174 -13.97 -1.72 -3.87
C VAL A 174 -13.96 -3.00 -4.72
N PRO A 175 -15.06 -3.30 -5.45
CA PRO A 175 -15.17 -4.51 -6.25
C PRO A 175 -14.00 -4.75 -7.20
N ASP A 176 -13.55 -3.70 -7.89
CA ASP A 176 -12.43 -3.75 -8.84
C ASP A 176 -11.08 -4.08 -8.18
N ALA A 177 -10.95 -3.91 -6.86
CA ALA A 177 -9.74 -4.18 -6.10
C ALA A 177 -9.83 -5.44 -5.21
N ARG A 178 -10.95 -6.18 -5.24
CA ARG A 178 -11.17 -7.40 -4.43
C ARG A 178 -10.04 -8.41 -4.57
N ARG A 179 -9.69 -8.70 -5.83
CA ARG A 179 -8.64 -9.67 -6.16
C ARG A 179 -7.29 -9.25 -5.58
N TRP A 180 -6.95 -7.96 -5.64
CA TRP A 180 -5.72 -7.42 -5.08
C TRP A 180 -5.72 -7.48 -3.56
N ALA A 181 -6.85 -7.16 -2.93
CA ALA A 181 -7.01 -7.18 -1.47
C ALA A 181 -6.84 -8.59 -0.89
N ARG A 182 -7.45 -9.60 -1.50
CA ARG A 182 -7.29 -11.01 -1.10
C ARG A 182 -5.85 -11.48 -1.26
N ALA A 183 -5.20 -11.17 -2.38
CA ALA A 183 -3.79 -11.49 -2.57
C ALA A 183 -2.88 -10.79 -1.55
N ARG A 184 -3.21 -9.54 -1.15
CA ARG A 184 -2.49 -8.85 -0.08
C ARG A 184 -2.68 -9.54 1.28
N ALA A 185 -3.87 -10.05 1.57
CA ALA A 185 -4.13 -10.84 2.77
C ALA A 185 -3.34 -12.16 2.78
N VAL A 186 -3.21 -12.84 1.63
CA VAL A 186 -2.33 -14.02 1.49
C VAL A 186 -0.89 -13.68 1.82
N LEU A 187 -0.33 -12.61 1.23
CA LEU A 187 1.05 -12.19 1.49
C LEU A 187 1.27 -11.81 2.97
N LEU A 188 0.30 -11.14 3.59
CA LEU A 188 0.34 -10.79 5.00
C LEU A 188 0.37 -12.06 5.88
N LEU A 189 -0.59 -12.96 5.68
CA LEU A 189 -0.69 -14.21 6.42
C LEU A 189 0.56 -15.07 6.27
N ALA A 190 1.06 -15.20 5.03
CA ALA A 190 2.24 -15.99 4.74
C ALA A 190 3.49 -15.45 5.46
N ARG A 191 3.68 -14.12 5.44
CA ARG A 191 4.81 -13.48 6.11
C ARG A 191 4.73 -13.65 7.62
N GLU A 192 3.59 -13.37 8.24
CA GLU A 192 3.49 -13.47 9.70
C GLU A 192 3.66 -14.91 10.20
N ARG A 193 3.04 -15.90 9.53
CA ARG A 193 3.09 -17.29 10.00
C ARG A 193 4.36 -18.03 9.62
N PHE A 194 4.82 -17.90 8.38
CA PHE A 194 5.88 -18.79 7.84
C PHE A 194 7.24 -18.11 7.68
N VAL A 195 7.32 -16.78 7.78
CA VAL A 195 8.62 -16.06 7.86
C VAL A 195 8.91 -15.63 9.29
N HIS A 196 7.92 -15.07 9.99
CA HIS A 196 8.11 -14.59 11.37
C HIS A 196 7.73 -15.61 12.45
N GLY A 197 7.11 -16.75 12.10
CA GLY A 197 6.73 -17.78 13.07
C GLY A 197 5.67 -17.30 14.09
N ARG A 198 4.86 -16.28 13.75
CA ARG A 198 3.90 -15.66 14.68
C ARG A 198 2.55 -16.35 14.64
N SER A 199 1.93 -16.45 15.82
CA SER A 199 0.50 -16.77 15.94
C SER A 199 -0.33 -15.52 15.69
N LEU A 200 -1.39 -15.64 14.88
CA LEU A 200 -2.25 -14.50 14.58
C LEU A 200 -3.22 -14.20 15.73
N PRO A 201 -3.45 -12.91 16.06
CA PRO A 201 -4.53 -12.54 16.97
C PRO A 201 -5.89 -13.01 16.41
N GLU A 202 -6.81 -13.41 17.30
CA GLU A 202 -8.12 -13.98 16.91
C GLU A 202 -8.86 -13.10 15.88
N PRO A 203 -9.03 -11.78 16.08
CA PRO A 203 -9.71 -10.92 15.10
C PRO A 203 -9.07 -10.95 13.70
N VAL A 204 -7.73 -10.98 13.64
CA VAL A 204 -6.98 -11.08 12.38
C VAL A 204 -7.20 -12.43 11.71
N ARG A 205 -7.18 -13.51 12.51
CA ARG A 205 -7.45 -14.88 12.05
C ARG A 205 -8.86 -14.98 11.46
N ARG A 206 -9.86 -14.40 12.12
CA ARG A 206 -11.26 -14.37 11.66
C ARG A 206 -11.41 -13.61 10.35
N ASP A 207 -10.77 -12.45 10.21
CA ASP A 207 -10.80 -11.69 8.96
C ASP A 207 -10.08 -12.45 7.84
N ALA A 208 -8.96 -13.12 8.13
CA ALA A 208 -8.28 -14.00 7.19
C ALA A 208 -9.18 -15.16 6.72
N ALA A 209 -9.89 -15.82 7.65
CA ALA A 209 -10.83 -16.89 7.33
C ALA A 209 -11.95 -16.41 6.39
N ARG A 210 -12.45 -15.19 6.58
CA ARG A 210 -13.49 -14.60 5.71
C ARG A 210 -12.97 -14.29 4.30
N LEU A 211 -11.73 -13.85 4.17
CA LEU A 211 -11.13 -13.48 2.88
C LEU A 211 -10.58 -14.67 2.10
N LEU A 212 -10.03 -15.66 2.81
CA LEU A 212 -9.20 -16.73 2.24
C LEU A 212 -9.77 -18.13 2.51
N GLY A 213 -10.93 -18.23 3.16
CA GLY A 213 -11.52 -19.49 3.59
C GLY A 213 -10.99 -19.95 4.96
N PRO A 214 -11.76 -20.77 5.70
CA PRO A 214 -11.47 -21.11 7.09
C PRO A 214 -10.19 -21.93 7.27
N ARG A 215 -9.81 -22.73 6.27
CA ARG A 215 -8.62 -23.60 6.36
C ARG A 215 -7.29 -22.86 6.21
N ALA A 216 -7.28 -21.76 5.45
CA ALA A 216 -6.05 -21.01 5.18
C ALA A 216 -5.37 -20.47 6.45
N PRO A 217 -6.06 -19.79 7.38
CA PRO A 217 -5.43 -19.31 8.60
C PRO A 217 -4.99 -20.42 9.56
N ASP A 218 -5.53 -21.64 9.44
CA ASP A 218 -5.28 -22.75 10.37
C ASP A 218 -4.30 -23.80 9.81
N ALA A 219 -3.89 -23.69 8.53
CA ALA A 219 -2.96 -24.61 7.90
C ALA A 219 -1.67 -24.83 8.70
N ALA A 220 -1.24 -26.07 8.90
CA ALA A 220 -0.09 -26.43 9.73
C ALA A 220 1.25 -26.16 9.04
N SER A 221 1.28 -26.14 7.71
CA SER A 221 2.49 -25.92 6.90
C SER A 221 2.27 -24.89 5.79
N TYR A 222 3.37 -24.41 5.20
CA TYR A 222 3.32 -23.50 4.05
C TYR A 222 2.70 -24.15 2.82
N GLU A 223 2.95 -25.45 2.62
CA GLU A 223 2.36 -26.25 1.55
C GLU A 223 0.84 -26.38 1.73
N GLU A 224 0.39 -26.81 2.91
CA GLU A 224 -1.04 -26.91 3.21
C GLU A 224 -1.74 -25.55 3.07
N PHE A 225 -1.06 -24.48 3.51
CA PHE A 225 -1.56 -23.12 3.35
C PHE A 225 -1.82 -22.79 1.87
N ARG A 226 -0.86 -23.08 0.99
CA ARG A 226 -0.98 -22.84 -0.46
C ARG A 226 -2.08 -23.65 -1.12
N ASP A 227 -2.35 -24.85 -0.61
CA ASP A 227 -3.37 -25.75 -1.14
C ASP A 227 -4.79 -25.38 -0.67
N CYS A 228 -4.89 -24.77 0.51
CA CYS A 228 -6.15 -24.28 1.05
C CYS A 228 -6.60 -22.93 0.46
N LEU A 229 -5.76 -22.26 -0.34
CA LEU A 229 -6.09 -20.95 -0.89
C LEU A 229 -7.16 -21.02 -1.98
N PRO A 230 -8.14 -20.09 -2.00
CA PRO A 230 -9.11 -20.00 -3.07
C PRO A 230 -8.43 -19.60 -4.38
N SER A 231 -8.98 -20.06 -5.51
CA SER A 231 -8.48 -19.73 -6.86
C SER A 231 -8.32 -18.22 -7.08
N SER A 232 -9.21 -17.40 -6.49
CA SER A 232 -9.15 -15.94 -6.57
C SER A 232 -7.89 -15.32 -5.95
N ALA A 233 -7.17 -16.05 -5.07
CA ALA A 233 -6.01 -15.56 -4.35
C ALA A 233 -4.74 -16.40 -4.56
N ARG A 234 -4.88 -17.68 -4.94
CA ARG A 234 -3.75 -18.63 -5.10
C ARG A 234 -2.69 -18.18 -6.10
N TRP A 235 -3.08 -17.41 -7.12
CA TRP A 235 -2.19 -16.89 -8.17
C TRP A 235 -0.98 -16.13 -7.61
N VAL A 236 -1.11 -15.46 -6.45
CA VAL A 236 -0.02 -14.64 -5.92
C VAL A 236 1.19 -15.49 -5.51
N LEU A 237 0.95 -16.74 -5.09
CA LEU A 237 1.98 -17.70 -4.66
C LEU A 237 2.36 -18.71 -5.76
N ALA A 238 1.94 -18.50 -7.01
CA ALA A 238 2.38 -19.37 -8.11
C ALA A 238 3.92 -19.45 -8.15
N GLU A 239 4.50 -20.62 -8.35
CA GLU A 239 5.97 -20.81 -8.42
C GLU A 239 6.76 -20.41 -7.16
N VAL A 240 6.09 -20.05 -6.05
CA VAL A 240 6.73 -19.76 -4.78
C VAL A 240 6.60 -20.99 -3.89
N GLY A 241 7.59 -21.87 -4.05
CA GLY A 241 7.73 -23.14 -3.33
C GLY A 241 7.77 -22.98 -1.81
N GLU A 242 8.48 -21.94 -1.37
CA GLU A 242 8.92 -21.78 0.02
C GLU A 242 8.73 -20.33 0.51
N PRO A 243 8.63 -20.13 1.85
CA PRO A 243 8.45 -18.80 2.43
C PRO A 243 9.53 -17.78 2.04
N GLY A 244 10.76 -18.23 1.78
CA GLY A 244 11.87 -17.36 1.35
C GLY A 244 11.61 -16.67 0.00
N GLY A 245 10.72 -17.21 -0.84
CA GLY A 245 10.36 -16.62 -2.13
C GLY A 245 9.23 -15.58 -2.06
N LEU A 246 8.71 -15.22 -0.88
CA LEU A 246 7.56 -14.31 -0.76
C LEU A 246 7.80 -12.90 -1.33
N TRP A 247 9.05 -12.44 -1.41
CA TRP A 247 9.36 -11.17 -2.07
C TRP A 247 9.02 -11.19 -3.57
N ARG A 248 9.18 -12.35 -4.24
CA ARG A 248 8.78 -12.54 -5.65
C ARG A 248 7.26 -12.52 -5.79
N ALA A 249 6.54 -13.09 -4.83
CA ALA A 249 5.09 -13.04 -4.76
C ALA A 249 4.57 -11.60 -4.58
N GLU A 250 5.23 -10.80 -3.72
CA GLU A 250 4.90 -9.37 -3.55
C GLU A 250 5.21 -8.55 -4.81
N ALA A 251 6.34 -8.81 -5.48
CA ALA A 251 6.66 -8.19 -6.77
C ALA A 251 5.62 -8.55 -7.85
N ARG A 252 5.21 -9.83 -7.92
CA ARG A 252 4.12 -10.27 -8.81
C ARG A 252 2.81 -9.55 -8.49
N TRP A 253 2.49 -9.41 -7.20
CA TRP A 253 1.29 -8.69 -6.78
C TRP A 253 1.28 -7.25 -7.29
N TRP A 254 2.37 -6.50 -7.13
CA TRP A 254 2.49 -5.14 -7.66
C TRP A 254 2.39 -5.06 -9.18
N ARG A 255 3.04 -5.99 -9.91
CA ARG A 255 2.93 -6.05 -11.38
C ARG A 255 1.49 -6.29 -11.83
N THR A 256 0.78 -7.20 -11.18
CA THR A 256 -0.63 -7.48 -11.46
C THR A 256 -1.53 -6.29 -11.16
N VAL A 257 -1.34 -5.62 -10.01
CA VAL A 257 -2.07 -4.38 -9.67
C VAL A 257 -1.86 -3.31 -10.74
N GLY A 258 -0.63 -3.16 -11.24
CA GLY A 258 -0.32 -2.22 -12.32
C GLY A 258 -1.02 -2.58 -13.63
N ALA A 259 -0.86 -3.81 -14.10
CA ALA A 259 -1.43 -4.27 -15.37
C ALA A 259 -2.98 -4.22 -15.37
N GLU A 260 -3.61 -4.66 -14.29
CA GLU A 260 -5.08 -4.59 -14.15
C GLU A 260 -5.55 -3.14 -13.96
N GLY A 261 -4.78 -2.30 -13.27
CA GLY A 261 -5.05 -0.87 -13.16
C GLY A 261 -5.00 -0.14 -14.51
N GLU A 262 -3.99 -0.44 -15.34
CA GLU A 262 -3.89 0.06 -16.72
C GLU A 262 -5.04 -0.44 -17.60
N ALA A 263 -5.48 -1.69 -17.42
CA ALA A 263 -6.65 -2.23 -18.11
C ALA A 263 -7.93 -1.46 -17.73
N LEU A 264 -8.14 -1.18 -16.44
CA LEU A 264 -9.27 -0.37 -15.97
C LEU A 264 -9.25 1.06 -16.55
N LEU A 265 -8.07 1.67 -16.71
CA LEU A 265 -7.93 2.99 -17.33
C LEU A 265 -8.31 2.99 -18.82
N ARG A 266 -7.91 1.96 -19.57
CA ARG A 266 -8.11 1.86 -21.03
C ARG A 266 -9.50 1.36 -21.42
N GLN A 267 -10.02 0.36 -20.69
CA GLN A 267 -11.23 -0.39 -21.05
C GLN A 267 -12.43 0.02 -20.19
N GLY A 268 -12.20 0.73 -19.08
CA GLY A 268 -13.26 1.19 -18.21
C GLY A 268 -14.16 2.19 -18.90
N ARG A 269 -15.48 1.95 -18.82
CA ARG A 269 -16.47 3.02 -19.02
C ARG A 269 -16.17 4.13 -18.03
N ASP A 270 -16.33 5.39 -18.44
CA ASP A 270 -15.97 6.56 -17.63
C ASP A 270 -16.78 6.62 -16.30
N GLY A 271 -16.25 5.94 -15.29
CA GLY A 271 -16.92 5.58 -14.04
C GLY A 271 -15.92 5.18 -12.94
N PRO A 272 -16.39 4.64 -11.81
CA PRO A 272 -15.56 4.35 -10.63
C PRO A 272 -14.32 3.51 -10.92
N GLY A 273 -14.41 2.53 -11.83
CA GLY A 273 -13.30 1.65 -12.19
C GLY A 273 -12.08 2.39 -12.76
N VAL A 274 -12.29 3.45 -13.55
CA VAL A 274 -11.18 4.28 -14.08
C VAL A 274 -10.43 4.96 -12.94
N VAL A 275 -11.15 5.42 -11.91
CA VAL A 275 -10.54 6.05 -10.73
C VAL A 275 -9.77 5.01 -9.92
N VAL A 276 -10.32 3.81 -9.70
CA VAL A 276 -9.62 2.70 -9.03
C VAL A 276 -8.35 2.33 -9.79
N GLY A 277 -8.42 2.23 -11.13
CA GLY A 277 -7.27 1.98 -11.99
C GLY A 277 -6.20 3.07 -11.86
N ALA A 278 -6.60 4.34 -11.79
CA ALA A 278 -5.66 5.43 -11.56
C ALA A 278 -4.94 5.31 -10.21
N VAL A 279 -5.65 5.00 -9.13
CA VAL A 279 -5.03 4.77 -7.81
C VAL A 279 -4.05 3.61 -7.85
N ALA A 280 -4.39 2.52 -8.53
CA ALA A 280 -3.50 1.38 -8.70
C ALA A 280 -2.21 1.76 -9.42
N VAL A 281 -2.30 2.45 -10.56
CA VAL A 281 -1.12 2.87 -11.34
C VAL A 281 -0.26 3.88 -10.57
N LEU A 282 -0.86 4.89 -9.94
CA LEU A 282 -0.12 5.87 -9.11
C LEU A 282 0.63 5.19 -7.95
N SER A 283 0.01 4.18 -7.33
CA SER A 283 0.60 3.42 -6.23
C SER A 283 1.77 2.54 -6.70
N VAL A 284 1.61 1.87 -7.85
CA VAL A 284 2.66 1.03 -8.46
C VAL A 284 3.83 1.88 -8.92
N ASP A 285 3.58 3.03 -9.56
CA ASP A 285 4.60 3.96 -9.99
C ASP A 285 5.44 4.46 -8.80
N ALA A 286 4.79 4.89 -7.71
CA ALA A 286 5.51 5.27 -6.50
C ALA A 286 6.26 4.12 -5.84
N TRP A 287 5.73 2.89 -5.88
CA TRP A 287 6.44 1.71 -5.39
C TRP A 287 7.73 1.47 -6.20
N ARG A 288 7.65 1.52 -7.54
CA ARG A 288 8.81 1.40 -8.43
C ARG A 288 9.83 2.51 -8.19
N VAL A 289 9.39 3.76 -8.10
CA VAL A 289 10.28 4.91 -7.85
C VAL A 289 11.00 4.76 -6.52
N ARG A 290 10.29 4.35 -5.46
CA ARG A 290 10.93 4.09 -4.14
C ARG A 290 11.95 2.96 -4.21
N ALA A 291 11.68 1.91 -4.99
CA ALA A 291 12.64 0.83 -5.22
C ALA A 291 13.86 1.31 -6.02
N ALA A 292 13.66 2.17 -7.03
CA ALA A 292 14.74 2.75 -7.82
C ALA A 292 15.67 3.63 -6.98
N LEU A 293 15.11 4.51 -6.14
CA LEU A 293 15.89 5.30 -5.17
C LEU A 293 16.69 4.40 -4.23
N ALA A 294 16.09 3.31 -3.77
CA ALA A 294 16.76 2.36 -2.87
C ALA A 294 17.84 1.53 -3.58
N SER A 295 17.71 1.31 -4.89
CA SER A 295 18.73 0.70 -5.73
C SER A 295 19.91 1.66 -5.92
N ALA A 296 19.64 2.90 -6.32
CA ALA A 296 20.67 3.92 -6.53
C ALA A 296 21.47 4.21 -5.24
N ALA A 297 20.81 4.25 -4.09
CA ALA A 297 21.47 4.42 -2.79
C ALA A 297 22.38 3.24 -2.39
N ARG A 298 22.19 2.05 -2.96
CA ARG A 298 22.97 0.83 -2.66
C ARG A 298 24.02 0.49 -3.74
N GLY A 299 24.02 1.21 -4.87
CA GLY A 299 24.92 0.97 -6.00
C GLY A 299 24.60 -0.31 -6.79
N ASP A 300 25.56 -0.76 -7.59
CA ASP A 300 25.36 -1.78 -8.65
C ASP A 300 24.80 -3.11 -8.17
N ARG A 301 25.15 -3.56 -6.94
CA ARG A 301 24.66 -4.84 -6.38
C ARG A 301 23.14 -4.89 -6.16
N ALA A 302 22.47 -3.74 -6.10
CA ALA A 302 21.02 -3.67 -5.93
C ALA A 302 20.25 -3.60 -7.26
N ARG A 303 20.94 -3.43 -8.40
CA ARG A 303 20.30 -3.29 -9.72
C ARG A 303 19.64 -4.58 -10.20
N GLU A 304 20.29 -5.73 -10.03
CA GLU A 304 19.70 -7.03 -10.39
C GLU A 304 18.42 -7.32 -9.60
N ALA A 305 18.40 -6.97 -8.31
CA ALA A 305 17.22 -7.09 -7.46
C ALA A 305 16.11 -6.13 -7.88
N PHE A 306 16.45 -4.95 -8.41
CA PHE A 306 15.49 -3.98 -8.94
C PHE A 306 14.92 -4.39 -10.31
N ASP A 307 15.73 -4.96 -11.19
CA ASP A 307 15.27 -5.42 -12.51
C ASP A 307 14.22 -6.53 -12.39
N ALA A 308 14.30 -7.36 -11.34
CA ALA A 308 13.25 -8.33 -11.01
C ALA A 308 11.89 -7.70 -10.63
N LEU A 309 11.84 -6.39 -10.37
CA LEU A 309 10.66 -5.64 -9.93
C LEU A 309 9.96 -4.84 -11.04
N VAL A 310 10.66 -4.48 -12.14
CA VAL A 310 10.18 -3.50 -13.13
C VAL A 310 9.86 -4.07 -14.50
#